data_AF-A0A535TD86-F1
#
_entry.id   AF-A0A535TD86-F1
#
_cell.length_a   1.000
_cell.length_b   1.000
_cell.length_c   1.000
_cell.angle_alpha   90.00
_cell.angle_beta   90.00
_cell.angle_gamma   90.00
#
_symmetry.space_group_name_H-M   'P 1'
#
loop_
_entity.id
_entity.type
_entity.pdbx_description
1 polymer ?
#
loop_
_entity_poly.entity_id
_entity_poly.type
_entity_poly.pdbx_seq_one_letter_code
_entity_poly.pdbx_strand_id
1 'polypeptide(L)'
;MLVVAAVLAGMVWSRLAYWQVVQHGRLAMQAQAQYREFVQLPALRGAIFDRNLKQLVVNTTVYSAFVSPDQVAAGDRDRVATGLSSVLGVDKAKV
;
A
#
# COMPACT_ATOMS: atom_id res chain seq x y z
N MET A 1 26.03 -41.55 -19.80
CA MET A 1 26.06 -40.38 -18.90
C MET A 1 25.83 -39.06 -19.64
N LEU A 2 26.64 -38.71 -20.65
CA LEU A 2 26.50 -37.44 -21.39
C LEU A 2 25.15 -37.27 -22.12
N VAL A 3 24.66 -38.32 -22.80
CA VAL A 3 23.37 -38.28 -23.50
C VAL A 3 22.21 -38.04 -22.54
N VAL A 4 22.22 -38.74 -21.40
CA VAL A 4 21.19 -38.58 -20.36
C VAL A 4 21.23 -37.16 -19.79
N ALA A 5 22.42 -36.62 -19.51
CA ALA A 5 22.58 -35.24 -19.05
C ALA A 5 22.07 -34.21 -20.07
N ALA A 6 22.34 -34.42 -21.37
CA ALA A 6 21.86 -33.54 -22.43
C ALA A 6 20.32 -33.55 -22.56
N VAL A 7 19.69 -34.72 -22.44
CA VAL A 7 18.23 -34.85 -22.48
C VAL A 7 17.60 -34.13 -21.28
N LEU A 8 18.13 -34.34 -20.07
CA LEU A 8 17.64 -33.66 -18.87
C LEU A 8 17.82 -32.14 -18.96
N ALA A 9 18.98 -31.68 -19.44
CA ALA A 9 19.23 -30.26 -19.65
C ALA A 9 18.27 -29.67 -20.67
N GLY A 10 18.04 -30.34 -21.81
CA GLY A 10 17.07 -29.90 -22.82
C GLY A 10 15.65 -29.80 -22.27
N MET A 11 15.24 -30.74 -21.42
CA MET A 11 13.93 -30.70 -20.76
C MET A 11 13.79 -29.45 -19.87
N VAL A 12 14.78 -29.16 -19.03
CA VAL A 12 14.77 -27.99 -18.16
C VAL A 12 14.79 -26.69 -18.98
N TRP A 13 15.63 -26.61 -20.01
CA TRP A 13 15.72 -25.44 -20.89
C TRP A 13 14.44 -25.17 -21.66
N SER A 14 13.78 -26.21 -22.18
CA SER A 14 12.49 -26.07 -22.86
C SER A 14 11.41 -25.53 -21.92
N ARG A 15 11.39 -26.00 -20.67
CA ARG A 15 10.46 -25.52 -19.65
C ARG A 15 10.76 -24.08 -19.26
N LEU A 16 12.02 -23.70 -19.18
CA LEU A 16 12.44 -22.33 -18.92
C LEU A 16 12.01 -21.40 -20.06
N ALA A 17 12.27 -21.79 -21.31
CA ALA A 17 11.87 -21.02 -22.49
C ALA A 17 10.35 -20.83 -22.57
N TYR A 18 9.56 -21.83 -22.19
CA TYR A 18 8.10 -21.69 -22.09
C TYR A 18 7.70 -20.56 -21.12
N TRP A 19 8.30 -20.53 -19.93
CA TRP A 19 7.98 -19.49 -18.95
C TRP A 19 8.52 -18.12 -19.33
N GLN A 20 9.74 -18.06 -19.86
CA GLN A 20 10.42 -16.80 -20.18
C GLN A 20 9.97 -16.17 -21.50
N VAL A 21 9.52 -16.95 -22.48
CA VAL A 21 9.17 -16.43 -23.81
C VAL A 21 7.67 -16.50 -24.04
N VAL A 22 7.08 -17.69 -23.97
CA VAL A 22 5.65 -17.87 -24.25
C VAL A 22 4.80 -17.18 -23.19
N GLN A 23 5.19 -17.29 -21.91
CA GLN A 23 4.39 -16.79 -20.80
C GLN A 23 4.85 -15.41 -20.26
N HIS A 24 5.90 -14.81 -20.85
CA HIS A 24 6.47 -13.56 -20.35
C HIS A 24 5.45 -12.44 -20.24
N GLY A 25 4.61 -12.24 -21.26
CA GLY A 25 3.65 -11.13 -21.26
C GLY A 25 2.64 -11.24 -20.12
N ARG A 26 2.11 -12.44 -19.88
CA ARG A 26 1.18 -12.69 -18.78
C ARG A 26 1.83 -12.46 -17.42
N LEU A 27 3.05 -12.99 -17.22
CA LEU A 27 3.78 -12.81 -15.97
C LEU A 27 4.15 -11.34 -15.72
N ALA A 28 4.54 -10.61 -16.77
CA ALA A 28 4.88 -9.19 -16.68
C ALA A 28 3.65 -8.35 -16.30
N MET A 29 2.47 -8.63 -16.88
CA MET A 29 1.23 -7.95 -16.48
C MET A 29 0.83 -8.25 -15.04
N GLN A 30 0.94 -9.51 -14.60
CA GLN A 30 0.66 -9.88 -13.21
C GLN A 30 1.61 -9.18 -12.24
N ALA A 31 2.91 -9.14 -12.56
CA ALA A 31 3.90 -8.41 -11.77
C ALA A 31 3.58 -6.91 -11.73
N GLN A 32 3.19 -6.30 -12.86
CA GLN A 32 2.78 -4.90 -12.89
C GLN A 32 1.55 -4.64 -12.01
N ALA A 33 0.53 -5.51 -12.05
CA ALA A 33 -0.66 -5.36 -11.20
C ALA A 33 -0.35 -5.52 -9.71
N GLN A 34 0.64 -6.36 -9.36
CA GLN A 34 1.04 -6.57 -7.97
C GLN A 34 1.95 -5.43 -7.44
N TYR A 35 2.81 -4.87 -8.29
CA TYR A 35 3.75 -3.82 -7.88
C TYR A 35 3.21 -2.40 -8.05
N ARG A 36 2.18 -2.21 -8.89
CA ARG A 36 1.57 -0.90 -9.11
C ARG A 36 0.20 -0.88 -8.46
N GLU A 37 0.16 -0.32 -7.27
CA GLU A 37 -1.08 0.12 -6.69
C GLU A 37 -1.48 1.45 -7.35
N PHE A 38 -2.66 1.48 -7.98
CA PHE A 38 -3.21 2.72 -8.50
C PHE A 38 -3.79 3.53 -7.34
N VAL A 39 -3.04 4.54 -6.90
CA VAL A 39 -3.57 5.51 -5.93
C VAL A 39 -4.30 6.59 -6.71
N GLN A 40 -5.63 6.56 -6.67
CA GLN A 40 -6.44 7.61 -7.27
C GLN A 40 -6.33 8.89 -6.44
N LEU A 41 -5.83 9.97 -7.05
CA LEU A 41 -5.82 11.28 -6.41
C LEU A 41 -7.22 11.91 -6.56
N PRO A 42 -7.95 12.14 -5.46
CA PRO A 42 -9.28 12.74 -5.54
C PRO A 42 -9.16 14.19 -6.01
N ALA A 43 -10.09 14.62 -6.87
CA ALA A 43 -10.17 16.01 -7.27
C ALA A 43 -10.60 16.89 -6.08
N LEU A 44 -9.93 18.02 -5.89
CA LEU A 44 -10.31 19.01 -4.89
C LEU A 44 -11.57 19.75 -5.34
N ARG A 45 -12.55 19.90 -4.43
CA ARG A 45 -13.75 20.70 -4.70
C ARG A 45 -13.40 22.18 -4.82
N GLY A 46 -14.02 22.89 -5.76
CA GLY A 46 -13.91 24.34 -5.85
C GLY A 46 -14.45 25.06 -4.61
N ALA A 47 -13.87 26.22 -4.30
CA ALA A 47 -14.37 27.12 -3.28
C ALA A 47 -15.73 27.70 -3.69
N ILE A 48 -16.65 27.80 -2.73
CA ILE A 48 -17.98 28.39 -2.95
C ILE A 48 -18.01 29.78 -2.35
N PHE A 49 -18.46 30.77 -3.13
CA PHE A 49 -18.57 32.16 -2.72
C PHE A 49 -20.04 32.61 -2.69
N ASP A 50 -20.36 33.52 -1.77
CA ASP A 50 -21.58 34.31 -1.82
C ASP A 50 -21.49 35.42 -2.90
N ARG A 51 -22.61 36.09 -3.21
CA ARG A 51 -22.71 37.23 -4.13
C ARG A 51 -21.73 38.38 -3.85
N ASN A 52 -21.23 38.48 -2.62
CA ASN A 52 -20.26 39.47 -2.17
C ASN A 52 -18.81 38.94 -2.19
N LEU A 53 -18.54 37.82 -2.88
CA LEU A 53 -17.23 37.15 -2.93
C LEU A 53 -16.70 36.67 -1.56
N LYS A 54 -17.58 36.47 -0.58
CA LYS A 54 -17.22 35.86 0.70
C LYS A 54 -17.19 34.35 0.56
N GLN A 55 -16.07 33.73 0.91
CA GLN A 55 -15.89 32.29 0.85
C GLN A 55 -16.74 31.60 1.94
N LEU A 56 -17.63 30.70 1.54
CA LEU A 56 -18.53 29.97 2.43
C LEU A 56 -18.00 28.59 2.79
N VAL A 57 -17.27 27.95 1.87
CA VAL A 57 -16.72 26.61 2.09
C VAL A 57 -15.35 26.47 1.42
N VAL A 58 -14.42 25.88 2.15
CA VAL A 58 -13.02 25.67 1.78
C VAL A 58 -12.64 24.22 2.04
N ASN A 59 -11.70 23.67 1.28
CA ASN A 59 -11.06 22.40 1.64
C ASN A 59 -9.83 22.72 2.50
N THR A 60 -9.64 21.99 3.60
CA THR A 60 -8.43 22.05 4.41
C THR A 60 -7.81 20.66 4.50
N THR A 61 -6.49 20.57 4.41
CA THR A 61 -5.78 19.31 4.63
C THR A 61 -5.83 18.98 6.11
N VAL A 62 -6.29 17.76 6.43
CA VAL A 62 -6.28 17.22 7.79
C VAL A 62 -5.39 16.00 7.84
N TYR A 63 -4.66 15.83 8.95
CA TYR A 63 -3.81 14.68 9.18
C TYR A 63 -4.52 13.72 10.15
N SER A 64 -4.52 12.43 9.82
CA SER A 64 -4.99 11.36 10.70
C SER A 64 -3.82 10.43 10.98
N ALA A 65 -3.62 10.09 12.25
CA ALA A 65 -2.66 9.08 12.69
C ALA A 65 -3.43 7.90 13.26
N PHE A 66 -3.00 6.68 12.91
CA PHE A 66 -3.57 5.45 13.44
C PHE A 66 -2.45 4.48 13.80
N VAL A 67 -2.73 3.60 14.76
CA VAL A 67 -1.86 2.47 15.11
C VAL A 67 -2.75 1.28 15.42
N SER A 68 -2.42 0.12 14.88
CA SER A 68 -3.16 -1.11 15.16
C SER A 68 -2.59 -1.77 16.43
N PRO A 69 -3.42 -2.20 17.40
CA PRO A 69 -2.93 -2.76 18.68
C PRO A 69 -2.11 -4.04 18.55
N ASP A 70 -2.27 -4.79 17.45
CA ASP A 70 -1.50 -5.97 17.09
C ASP A 70 -0.07 -5.64 16.63
N GLN A 71 0.16 -4.42 16.13
CA GLN A 71 1.48 -3.92 15.75
C GLN A 71 2.29 -3.42 16.95
N VAL A 72 1.67 -3.31 18.13
CA VAL A 72 2.33 -2.87 19.37
C VAL A 72 2.57 -4.07 20.29
N ALA A 73 3.83 -4.28 20.65
CA ALA A 73 4.23 -5.31 21.61
C ALA A 73 3.43 -5.16 22.92
N ALA A 74 2.97 -6.27 23.48
CA ALA A 74 2.05 -6.24 24.63
C ALA A 74 2.58 -5.44 25.83
N GLY A 75 3.89 -5.47 26.09
CA GLY A 75 4.53 -4.71 27.15
C GLY A 75 4.64 -3.20 26.91
N ASP A 76 4.53 -2.74 25.66
CA ASP A 76 4.66 -1.33 25.28
C ASP A 76 3.31 -0.61 25.12
N ARG A 77 2.19 -1.34 25.12
CA ARG A 77 0.85 -0.80 24.85
C ARG A 77 0.48 0.35 25.78
N ASP A 78 0.73 0.19 27.07
CA ASP A 78 0.45 1.25 28.05
C ASP A 78 1.28 2.51 27.82
N ARG A 79 2.55 2.35 27.44
CA ARG A 79 3.46 3.46 27.15
C ARG A 79 3.02 4.20 25.89
N VAL A 80 2.65 3.47 24.85
CA VAL A 80 2.16 4.03 23.58
C VAL A 80 0.83 4.75 23.79
N ALA A 81 -0.13 4.14 24.48
CA ALA A 81 -1.42 4.76 24.79
C ALA A 81 -1.26 6.05 25.61
N THR A 82 -0.34 6.05 26.59
CA THR A 82 -0.03 7.24 27.40
C THR A 82 0.62 8.35 26.57
N GLY A 83 1.53 8.00 25.65
CA GLY A 83 2.13 8.97 24.74
C GLY A 83 1.08 9.61 23.82
N LEU A 84 0.23 8.78 23.20
CA LEU A 84 -0.83 9.23 22.31
C LEU A 84 -1.87 10.10 23.03
N SER A 85 -2.32 9.70 24.22
CA SER A 85 -3.28 10.49 25.00
C SER A 85 -2.74 11.87 25.36
N SER A 86 -1.44 11.97 25.68
CA SER A 86 -0.79 13.25 26.01
C SER A 86 -0.68 14.21 24.83
N VAL A 87 -0.38 13.69 23.63
CA VAL A 87 -0.21 14.50 22.42
C VAL A 87 -1.56 14.88 21.80
N LEU A 88 -2.53 13.97 21.85
CA LEU A 88 -3.86 14.16 21.25
C LEU A 88 -4.86 14.81 22.22
N GLY A 89 -4.54 14.91 23.51
CA GLY A 89 -5.42 15.48 24.53
C GLY A 89 -6.69 14.67 24.77
N VAL A 90 -6.66 13.36 24.50
CA VAL A 90 -7.80 12.45 24.63
C VAL A 90 -7.64 11.54 25.84
N ASP A 91 -8.76 11.02 26.36
CA ASP A 91 -8.75 10.09 27.49
C ASP A 91 -8.08 8.76 27.09
N LYS A 92 -7.14 8.28 27.93
CA LYS A 92 -6.45 6.99 27.73
C LYS A 92 -7.43 5.83 27.60
N ALA A 93 -8.58 5.87 28.29
CA ALA A 93 -9.58 4.81 28.19
C ALA A 93 -10.25 4.72 26.80
N LYS A 94 -10.03 5.72 25.95
CA LYS A 94 -10.57 5.83 24.58
C LYS A 94 -9.49 5.65 23.49
N VAL A 95 -8.24 5.38 23.89
CA VAL A 95 -7.07 5.14 23.02
C VAL A 95 -6.75 3.65 23.01
#